data_AF-A0A833QNZ9-F1
#
_entry.id   AF-A0A833QNZ9-F1
#
_cell.length_a   1.000
_cell.length_b   1.000
_cell.length_c   1.000
_cell.angle_alpha   90.00
_cell.angle_beta   90.00
_cell.angle_gamma   90.00
#
_symmetry.space_group_name_H-M   'P 1'
#
loop_
_entity.id
_entity.type
_entity.pdbx_description
1 polymer ?
#
loop_
_entity_poly.entity_id
_entity_poly.type
_entity_poly.pdbx_seq_one_letter_code
_entity_poly.pdbx_strand_id
1 'polypeptide(L)'
;MCACEKDIPIKLGPCGFKDCGVAWDDGAHQKIEKIVISYTDYFINSIQAVYRDGENNLITVTNPIMRIEGCTGYHSGPGINFLQFFSNVGSYGSFGRNIVQGASGNFKFESDVGITGFHGTCHSGRLHSLGVYISSSAKKHLANSSK
;
A
#
# COMPACT_ATOMS: atom_id res chain seq x y z
N MET A 1 9.00 -27.54 -17.95
CA MET A 1 8.43 -26.24 -17.57
C MET A 1 8.33 -26.22 -16.06
N CYS A 2 9.22 -25.51 -15.38
CA CYS A 2 9.11 -25.33 -13.93
C CYS A 2 8.00 -24.32 -13.68
N ALA A 3 6.97 -24.69 -12.93
CA ALA A 3 5.97 -23.74 -12.46
C ALA A 3 6.70 -22.70 -11.59
N CYS A 4 6.64 -21.42 -11.99
CA CYS A 4 7.03 -20.33 -11.11
C CYS A 4 6.07 -20.36 -9.92
N GLU A 5 6.53 -20.82 -8.75
CA GLU A 5 5.76 -20.71 -7.51
C GLU A 5 5.37 -19.24 -7.34
N LYS A 6 4.06 -18.97 -7.44
CA LYS A 6 3.51 -17.64 -7.21
C LYS A 6 3.67 -17.36 -5.72
N ASP A 7 4.44 -16.31 -5.39
CA ASP A 7 4.56 -15.81 -4.02
C ASP A 7 3.14 -15.59 -3.45
N ILE A 8 2.90 -16.03 -2.21
CA ILE A 8 1.59 -15.89 -1.56
C ILE A 8 1.57 -14.52 -0.87
N PRO A 9 0.85 -13.52 -1.38
CA PRO A 9 0.83 -12.20 -0.77
C PRO A 9 0.12 -12.25 0.60
N ILE A 10 0.61 -11.46 1.56
CA ILE A 10 -0.03 -11.31 2.88
C ILE A 10 -0.90 -10.05 2.83
N LYS A 11 -2.18 -10.19 3.15
CA LYS A 11 -3.15 -9.10 3.23
C LYS A 11 -3.15 -8.50 4.64
N LEU A 12 -2.76 -7.23 4.79
CA LEU A 12 -2.72 -6.51 6.06
C LEU A 12 -3.78 -5.41 6.13
N GLY A 13 -4.36 -5.20 7.32
CA GLY A 13 -5.39 -4.19 7.55
C GLY A 13 -6.81 -4.64 7.11
N PRO A 14 -7.70 -3.71 6.71
CA PRO A 14 -7.43 -2.28 6.59
C PRO A 14 -7.39 -1.58 7.96
N CYS A 15 -6.76 -0.42 8.03
CA CYS A 15 -6.81 0.52 9.17
C CYS A 15 -7.70 1.70 8.80
N GLY A 16 -8.47 2.25 9.75
CA GLY A 16 -9.49 3.26 9.49
C GLY A 16 -10.85 2.90 10.05
N PHE A 17 -11.88 3.61 9.58
CA PHE A 17 -13.27 3.41 9.96
C PHE A 17 -13.89 2.30 9.10
N LYS A 18 -14.38 1.22 9.72
CA LYS A 18 -14.79 -0.02 9.02
C LYS A 18 -16.29 -0.28 8.99
N ASP A 19 -17.07 0.48 9.74
CA ASP A 19 -18.48 0.17 10.00
C ASP A 19 -19.43 0.59 8.87
N CYS A 20 -18.91 1.26 7.83
CA CYS A 20 -19.70 1.64 6.65
C CYS A 20 -18.84 1.80 5.39
N GLY A 21 -19.50 1.77 4.24
CA GLY A 21 -18.89 2.04 2.93
C GLY A 21 -18.91 0.86 1.97
N VAL A 22 -18.42 1.11 0.76
CA VAL A 22 -18.20 0.10 -0.27
C VAL A 22 -16.76 -0.38 -0.14
N ALA A 23 -16.59 -1.69 0.03
CA ALA A 23 -15.27 -2.31 0.05
C ALA A 23 -14.69 -2.39 -1.37
N TRP A 24 -13.39 -2.22 -1.47
CA TRP A 24 -12.62 -2.43 -2.70
C TRP A 24 -11.36 -3.23 -2.37
N ASP A 25 -10.87 -3.96 -3.37
CA ASP A 25 -9.73 -4.84 -3.24
C ASP A 25 -9.06 -4.99 -4.60
N ASP A 26 -7.90 -4.36 -4.77
CA ASP A 26 -7.15 -4.47 -6.03
C ASP A 26 -6.44 -5.83 -6.14
N GLY A 27 -6.29 -6.55 -5.02
CA GLY A 27 -5.46 -7.75 -4.94
C GLY A 27 -3.97 -7.42 -4.89
N ALA A 28 -3.13 -8.43 -5.09
CA ALA A 28 -1.68 -8.27 -5.14
C ALA A 28 -1.17 -8.31 -6.59
N HIS A 29 -0.23 -7.42 -6.88
CA HIS A 29 0.38 -7.24 -8.20
C HIS A 29 1.90 -7.38 -8.13
N GLN A 30 2.57 -7.43 -9.28
CA GLN A 30 4.04 -7.55 -9.28
C GLN A 30 4.74 -6.26 -8.86
N LYS A 31 4.23 -5.10 -9.29
CA LYS A 31 4.80 -3.79 -8.95
C LYS A 31 3.76 -2.67 -9.01
N ILE A 32 3.84 -1.74 -8.05
CA ILE A 32 3.15 -0.44 -8.13
C ILE A 32 4.01 0.51 -8.97
N GLU A 33 3.45 1.05 -10.05
CA GLU A 33 4.12 2.04 -10.90
C GLU A 33 3.83 3.48 -10.48
N LYS A 34 2.60 3.74 -10.03
CA LYS A 34 2.13 5.07 -9.70
C LYS A 34 1.04 4.99 -8.64
N ILE A 35 1.05 5.95 -7.73
CA ILE A 35 -0.04 6.20 -6.79
C ILE A 35 -0.51 7.63 -7.01
N VAL A 36 -1.81 7.81 -7.17
CA VAL A 36 -2.48 9.10 -7.27
C VAL A 36 -3.39 9.24 -6.05
N ILE A 37 -3.30 10.38 -5.37
CA ILE A 37 -4.08 10.67 -4.16
C ILE A 37 -4.82 11.98 -4.39
N SER A 38 -6.10 12.01 -4.08
CA SER A 38 -6.86 13.25 -3.96
C SER A 38 -7.24 13.49 -2.50
N TYR A 39 -7.08 14.73 -2.04
CA TYR A 39 -7.26 15.09 -0.64
C TYR A 39 -7.72 16.54 -0.48
N THR A 40 -8.21 16.84 0.71
CA THR A 40 -8.50 18.19 1.20
C THR A 40 -7.59 18.49 2.40
N ASP A 41 -7.70 19.69 2.98
CA ASP A 41 -7.02 20.05 4.22
C ASP A 41 -7.48 19.28 5.46
N TYR A 42 -8.43 18.35 5.30
CA TYR A 42 -9.04 17.58 6.39
C TYR A 42 -8.98 16.07 6.17
N PHE A 43 -9.20 15.60 4.93
CA PHE A 43 -9.38 14.19 4.63
C PHE A 43 -8.75 13.78 3.30
N ILE A 44 -8.43 12.49 3.21
CA ILE A 44 -8.15 11.80 1.96
C ILE A 44 -9.49 11.42 1.30
N ASN A 45 -9.68 11.89 0.08
CA ASN A 45 -10.90 11.61 -0.68
C ASN A 45 -10.77 10.27 -1.40
N SER A 46 -9.66 10.07 -2.13
CA SER A 46 -9.41 8.84 -2.88
C SER A 46 -7.93 8.52 -3.02
N ILE A 47 -7.67 7.24 -3.24
CA ILE A 47 -6.40 6.69 -3.70
C ILE A 47 -6.66 5.88 -4.97
N GLN A 48 -5.74 5.95 -5.92
CA GLN A 48 -5.72 5.08 -7.09
C GLN A 48 -4.29 4.65 -7.35
N ALA A 49 -4.08 3.37 -7.62
CA ALA A 49 -2.80 2.81 -7.97
C ALA A 49 -2.79 2.32 -9.43
N VAL A 50 -1.64 2.43 -10.08
CA VAL A 50 -1.36 1.81 -11.37
C VAL A 50 -0.37 0.69 -11.11
N TYR A 51 -0.73 -0.52 -11.55
CA TYR A 51 0.04 -1.72 -11.33
C TYR A 51 0.65 -2.22 -12.65
N ARG A 52 1.82 -2.86 -12.54
CA ARG A 52 2.43 -3.63 -13.61
C ARG A 52 2.34 -5.11 -13.26
N ASP A 53 1.75 -5.89 -14.15
CA ASP A 53 1.73 -7.35 -14.09
C ASP A 53 2.21 -7.93 -15.43
N GLY A 54 3.17 -8.86 -15.39
CA GLY A 54 3.62 -9.62 -16.55
C GLY A 54 4.74 -8.99 -17.39
N GLU A 55 5.20 -9.73 -18.40
CA GLU A 55 6.21 -9.29 -19.37
C GLU A 55 5.58 -8.34 -20.39
N ASN A 56 5.46 -7.06 -20.03
CA ASN A 56 5.32 -6.04 -21.05
C ASN A 56 6.65 -5.97 -21.81
N ASN A 57 6.65 -6.37 -23.09
CA ASN A 57 7.74 -6.14 -24.07
C ASN A 57 8.00 -4.64 -24.36
N LEU A 58 7.66 -3.77 -23.40
CA LEU A 58 7.83 -2.34 -23.43
C LEU A 58 8.87 -1.97 -22.38
N ILE A 59 9.98 -1.38 -22.84
CA ILE A 59 10.96 -0.75 -21.98
C ILE A 59 10.27 0.43 -21.28
N THR A 60 9.75 0.22 -20.07
CA THR A 60 9.31 1.33 -19.25
C THR A 60 10.54 1.98 -18.61
N VAL A 61 10.95 3.13 -19.13
CA VAL A 61 11.94 4.02 -18.51
C VAL A 61 11.30 4.79 -17.35
N THR A 62 10.74 4.05 -16.40
CA THR A 62 10.44 4.54 -15.04
C THR A 62 11.65 4.24 -14.18
N ASN A 63 11.90 5.01 -13.10
CA ASN A 63 12.93 4.67 -12.12
C ASN A 63 12.75 3.21 -11.66
N PRO A 64 13.52 2.24 -12.20
CA PRO A 64 13.17 0.83 -12.13
C PRO A 64 13.35 0.28 -10.71
N ILE A 65 14.04 1.05 -9.88
CA ILE A 65 14.46 0.71 -8.53
C ILE A 65 13.43 1.16 -7.48
N MET A 66 12.52 2.09 -7.80
CA MET A 66 11.55 2.55 -6.80
C MET A 66 10.58 1.43 -6.44
N ARG A 67 10.55 1.12 -5.14
CA ARG A 67 9.65 0.16 -4.51
C ARG A 67 9.01 0.84 -3.31
N ILE A 68 7.68 0.86 -3.29
CA ILE A 68 6.94 1.32 -2.11
C ILE A 68 7.14 0.27 -1.01
N GLU A 69 7.73 0.69 0.10
CA GLU A 69 8.03 -0.18 1.25
C GLU A 69 7.00 -0.01 2.35
N GLY A 70 6.17 1.02 2.27
CA GLY A 70 5.05 1.14 3.18
C GLY A 70 4.30 2.46 3.11
N CYS A 71 3.40 2.60 4.07
CA CYS A 71 2.69 3.85 4.32
C CYS A 71 2.37 4.01 5.82
N THR A 72 2.24 5.25 6.23
CA THR A 72 1.73 5.64 7.54
C THR A 72 0.53 6.55 7.34
N GLY A 73 -0.39 6.53 8.29
CA GLY A 73 -1.56 7.36 8.23
C GLY A 73 -2.22 7.57 9.57
N TYR A 74 -3.22 8.45 9.55
CA TYR A 74 -4.00 8.80 10.71
C TYR A 74 -5.47 8.97 10.31
N HIS A 75 -6.36 8.51 11.18
CA HIS A 75 -7.79 8.78 11.07
C HIS A 75 -8.39 9.19 12.43
N SER A 76 -9.31 10.14 12.39
CA SER A 76 -10.17 10.54 13.51
C SER A 76 -11.62 10.56 13.03
N GLY A 77 -12.40 9.58 13.48
CA GLY A 77 -13.77 9.38 13.02
C GLY A 77 -13.84 8.78 11.59
N PRO A 78 -14.90 9.09 10.83
CA PRO A 78 -15.11 8.53 9.49
C PRO A 78 -14.20 9.23 8.47
N GLY A 79 -13.22 8.48 7.96
CA GLY A 79 -12.29 8.94 6.93
C GLY A 79 -10.84 8.97 7.40
N ILE A 80 -9.93 8.63 6.50
CA ILE A 80 -8.49 8.83 6.68
C ILE A 80 -8.19 10.31 6.54
N ASN A 81 -7.55 10.89 7.55
CA ASN A 81 -7.18 12.30 7.59
C ASN A 81 -5.82 12.54 6.92
N PHE A 82 -4.88 11.62 7.15
CA PHE A 82 -3.49 11.78 6.70
C PHE A 82 -2.93 10.48 6.13
N LEU A 83 -2.12 10.63 5.08
CA LEU A 83 -1.29 9.57 4.51
C LEU A 83 0.11 10.09 4.16
N GLN A 84 1.10 9.26 4.38
CA GLN A 84 2.45 9.40 3.86
C GLN A 84 2.95 8.02 3.41
N PHE A 85 3.52 7.97 2.22
CA PHE A 85 4.14 6.77 1.65
C PHE A 85 5.65 6.83 1.82
N PHE A 86 6.28 5.67 1.89
CA PHE A 86 7.72 5.55 1.88
C PHE A 86 8.16 4.44 0.95
N SER A 87 9.34 4.63 0.41
CA SER A 87 10.01 3.77 -0.55
C SER A 87 11.46 3.60 -0.16
N ASN A 88 12.12 2.67 -0.83
CA ASN A 88 13.56 2.48 -0.74
C ASN A 88 14.41 3.69 -1.16
N VAL A 89 13.81 4.73 -1.76
CA VAL A 89 14.51 5.94 -2.21
C VAL A 89 14.05 7.22 -1.49
N GLY A 90 13.08 7.13 -0.58
CA GLY A 90 12.58 8.29 0.15
C GLY A 90 11.10 8.23 0.51
N SER A 91 10.61 9.32 1.10
CA SER A 91 9.23 9.48 1.56
C SER A 91 8.43 10.44 0.66
N TYR A 92 7.12 10.20 0.53
CA TYR A 92 6.18 10.95 -0.30
C TYR A 92 4.91 11.28 0.50
N GLY A 93 4.57 12.57 0.59
CA GLY A 93 3.54 13.09 1.51
C GLY A 93 4.12 14.27 2.29
N SER A 94 3.45 14.90 3.25
CA SER A 94 2.20 14.59 3.95
C SER A 94 0.95 14.96 3.15
N PHE A 95 0.09 13.99 2.87
CA PHE A 95 -1.20 14.25 2.24
C PHE A 95 -2.30 14.36 3.30
N GLY A 96 -3.15 15.38 3.18
CA GLY A 96 -4.22 15.65 4.14
C GLY A 96 -3.74 16.25 5.47
N ARG A 97 -4.54 16.09 6.52
CA ARG A 97 -4.33 16.72 7.82
C ARG A 97 -3.55 15.85 8.77
N ASN A 98 -2.30 16.22 9.02
CA ASN A 98 -1.46 15.53 9.98
C ASN A 98 -1.61 16.13 11.39
N ILE A 99 -2.40 15.51 12.26
CA ILE A 99 -2.51 15.86 13.69
C ILE A 99 -1.82 14.76 14.50
N VAL A 100 -0.48 14.74 14.49
CA VAL A 100 0.35 13.64 15.05
C VAL A 100 0.22 13.43 16.56
N GLN A 101 -0.47 14.29 17.33
CA GLN A 101 -0.37 14.23 18.79
C GLN A 101 -1.26 13.15 19.43
N GLY A 102 -0.67 11.98 19.68
CA GLY A 102 -1.08 11.02 20.72
C GLY A 102 -2.38 10.24 20.51
N ALA A 103 -2.97 10.31 19.32
CA ALA A 103 -4.31 9.80 19.07
C ALA A 103 -4.37 8.31 18.65
N SER A 104 -5.43 7.63 19.09
CA SER A 104 -5.74 6.20 18.90
C SER A 104 -6.07 5.76 17.45
N GLY A 105 -5.65 6.52 16.44
CA GLY A 105 -5.96 6.28 15.01
C GLY A 105 -4.75 6.27 14.08
N ASN A 106 -3.53 6.30 14.64
CA ASN A 106 -2.31 6.16 13.84
C ASN A 106 -2.15 4.71 13.38
N PHE A 107 -1.75 4.52 12.12
CA PHE A 107 -1.39 3.22 11.60
C PHE A 107 -0.14 3.30 10.73
N LYS A 108 0.59 2.19 10.65
CA LYS A 108 1.79 2.05 9.83
C LYS A 108 1.86 0.64 9.25
N PHE A 109 2.10 0.55 7.95
CA PHE A 109 2.42 -0.69 7.26
C PHE A 109 3.83 -0.58 6.70
N GLU A 110 4.68 -1.58 6.96
CA GLU A 110 6.07 -1.62 6.48
C GLU A 110 6.41 -3.01 5.93
N SER A 111 7.25 -3.05 4.90
CA SER A 111 7.69 -4.27 4.25
C SER A 111 9.04 -4.07 3.55
N ASP A 112 10.04 -4.84 3.98
CA ASP A 112 11.36 -4.94 3.32
C ASP A 112 11.29 -5.61 1.94
N VAL A 113 10.15 -6.19 1.59
CA VAL A 113 9.89 -6.81 0.28
C VAL A 113 8.93 -5.99 -0.59
N GLY A 114 8.41 -4.89 -0.05
CA GLY A 114 7.51 -3.95 -0.72
C GLY A 114 6.03 -4.24 -0.54
N ILE A 115 5.23 -3.20 -0.78
CA ILE A 115 3.78 -3.28 -0.97
C ILE A 115 3.49 -3.59 -2.44
N THR A 116 2.56 -4.51 -2.66
CA THR A 116 2.18 -5.03 -3.98
C THR A 116 0.74 -4.71 -4.37
N GLY A 117 -0.05 -4.17 -3.45
CA GLY A 117 -1.48 -4.00 -3.67
C GLY A 117 -2.14 -3.22 -2.55
N PHE A 118 -3.34 -2.73 -2.80
CA PHE A 118 -4.13 -2.02 -1.80
C PHE A 118 -5.55 -2.59 -1.74
N HIS A 119 -6.18 -2.45 -0.59
CA HIS A 119 -7.59 -2.72 -0.38
C HIS A 119 -8.15 -1.76 0.65
N GLY A 120 -9.46 -1.66 0.78
CA GLY A 120 -10.03 -0.75 1.76
C GLY A 120 -11.53 -0.56 1.62
N THR A 121 -11.99 0.56 2.16
CA THR A 121 -13.39 0.98 2.08
C THR A 121 -13.46 2.45 1.71
N CYS A 122 -14.49 2.82 0.95
CA CYS A 122 -14.81 4.21 0.66
C CYS A 122 -16.28 4.48 0.95
N HIS A 123 -16.58 5.69 1.41
CA HIS A 123 -17.95 6.11 1.67
C HIS A 123 -18.05 7.63 1.52
N SER A 124 -19.16 8.11 0.94
CA SER A 124 -19.45 9.55 0.81
C SER A 124 -18.28 10.38 0.26
N GLY A 125 -17.58 9.85 -0.76
CA GLY A 125 -16.45 10.52 -1.42
C GLY A 125 -15.15 10.56 -0.60
N ARG A 126 -15.02 9.72 0.43
CA ARG A 126 -13.86 9.65 1.31
C ARG A 126 -13.28 8.25 1.39
N LEU A 127 -11.96 8.18 1.54
CA LEU A 127 -11.27 6.95 1.87
C LEU A 127 -11.47 6.69 3.37
N HIS A 128 -12.22 5.64 3.71
CA HIS A 128 -12.60 5.32 5.09
C HIS A 128 -11.57 4.42 5.77
N SER A 129 -11.04 3.45 5.04
CA SER A 129 -10.00 2.56 5.53
C SER A 129 -9.04 2.15 4.42
N LEU A 130 -7.78 1.90 4.76
CA LEU A 130 -6.72 1.47 3.85
C LEU A 130 -5.99 0.25 4.42
N GLY A 131 -5.82 -0.76 3.59
CA GLY A 131 -4.99 -1.92 3.83
C GLY A 131 -4.07 -2.16 2.64
N VAL A 132 -3.12 -3.07 2.83
CA VAL A 132 -2.05 -3.32 1.86
C VAL A 132 -1.89 -4.82 1.64
N TYR A 133 -1.41 -5.19 0.45
CA TYR A 133 -0.79 -6.48 0.22
C TYR A 133 0.73 -6.32 0.29
N ILE A 134 1.39 -7.24 0.98
CA ILE A 134 2.86 -7.35 1.00
C ILE A 134 3.27 -8.69 0.39
N SER A 135 4.40 -8.72 -0.31
CA SER A 135 4.94 -9.99 -0.83
C SER A 135 5.40 -10.89 0.33
N SER A 136 5.25 -12.21 0.21
CA SER A 136 5.84 -13.15 1.19
C SER A 136 7.31 -13.38 0.89
N SER A 137 8.21 -13.01 1.80
CA SER A 137 9.67 -13.18 1.67
C SER A 137 10.16 -14.63 1.84
N ALA A 138 9.32 -15.66 1.72
CA ALA A 138 9.64 -17.04 2.08
C ALA A 138 10.86 -17.64 1.32
N LYS A 139 11.36 -16.96 0.27
CA LYS A 139 12.54 -17.36 -0.49
C LYS A 139 13.89 -17.22 0.26
N LYS A 140 13.98 -16.48 1.38
CA LYS A 140 15.28 -16.29 2.08
C LYS A 140 15.70 -17.44 3.03
N HIS A 141 14.82 -18.39 3.38
CA HIS A 141 15.13 -19.42 4.38
C HIS A 141 15.29 -20.86 3.85
N LEU A 142 15.28 -21.09 2.53
CA LEU A 142 15.51 -22.42 1.93
C LEU A 142 16.85 -22.53 1.19
N ALA A 143 17.89 -21.87 1.69
CA ALA A 143 19.25 -22.29 1.37
C ALA A 143 19.66 -23.36 2.39
N ASN A 144 19.51 -24.63 2.03
CA ASN A 144 20.21 -25.71 2.74
C ASN A 144 21.71 -25.43 2.64
N SER A 145 22.31 -24.98 3.73
CA SER A 145 23.75 -24.98 3.87
C SER A 145 24.22 -26.42 4.08
N SER A 146 24.44 -27.13 2.97
CA SER A 146 25.28 -28.32 2.94
C SER A 146 26.68 -27.92 2.49
N LYS A 147 27.60 -27.80 3.45
CA LYS A 147 28.99 -28.26 3.36
C LYS A 147 29.45 -28.65 4.76
#